data_AF-A0A941NGL0-F1
#
_entry.id   AF-A0A941NGL0-F1
#
_cell.length_a   1.000
_cell.length_b   1.000
_cell.length_c   1.000
_cell.angle_alpha   90.00
_cell.angle_beta   90.00
_cell.angle_gamma   90.00
#
_symmetry.space_group_name_H-M   'P 1'
#
loop_
_entity.id
_entity.type
_entity.pdbx_description
1 polymer ?
#
loop_
_entity_poly.entity_id
_entity_poly.type
_entity_poly.pdbx_seq_one_letter_code
_entity_poly.pdbx_strand_id
1 'polypeptide(L)'
;MHAFDYVMTLMSFVYALAIAHLLTTACDIIGAWPRVRFSWLNVAWIFFSLFGVLAWWIGLWGMGDKWPMSQVAIFFLLAAILYMQARLVCLRVPEVGVVDMQTFHTREGRKYTTCYALLAGLTFVINLDYFGQEPEK
;
A
#
# COMPACT_ATOMS: atom_id res chain seq x y z
N MET A 1 9.96 15.83 23.56
CA MET A 1 9.27 15.08 22.49
C MET A 1 8.69 16.11 21.54
N HIS A 2 9.17 16.13 20.31
CA HIS A 2 8.70 17.08 19.31
C HIS A 2 7.39 16.58 18.70
N ALA A 3 6.51 17.48 18.26
CA ALA A 3 5.26 17.12 17.58
C ALA A 3 5.49 16.19 16.36
N PHE A 4 6.68 16.28 15.75
CA PHE A 4 7.14 15.40 14.69
C PHE A 4 7.17 13.92 15.08
N ASP A 5 7.68 13.59 16.27
CA ASP A 5 7.80 12.21 16.77
C ASP A 5 6.43 11.52 16.85
N TYR A 6 5.40 12.28 17.27
CA TYR A 6 4.03 11.79 17.34
C TYR A 6 3.45 11.49 15.97
N VAL A 7 3.73 12.34 14.97
CA VAL A 7 3.21 12.11 13.61
C VAL A 7 3.92 10.94 12.94
N MET A 8 5.23 10.82 13.10
CA MET A 8 6.00 9.68 12.62
C MET A 8 5.47 8.37 13.23
N THR A 9 5.21 8.38 14.54
CA THR A 9 4.61 7.25 15.26
C THR A 9 3.20 6.93 14.74
N LEU A 10 2.35 7.93 14.54
CA LEU A 10 1.00 7.76 13.99
C LEU A 10 1.04 7.14 12.59
N MET A 11 1.90 7.65 11.71
CA MET A 11 2.11 7.10 10.38
C MET A 11 2.57 5.64 10.45
N SER A 12 3.48 5.32 11.36
CA SER A 12 3.93 3.93 11.64
C SER A 12 2.77 2.98 11.84
N PHE A 13 1.79 3.39 12.65
CA PHE A 13 0.61 2.57 12.90
C PHE A 13 -0.24 2.36 11.65
N VAL A 14 -0.39 3.38 10.80
CA VAL A 14 -1.14 3.25 9.54
C VAL A 14 -0.46 2.23 8.61
N TYR A 15 0.87 2.31 8.47
CA TYR A 15 1.62 1.35 7.65
C TYR A 15 1.58 -0.06 8.24
N ALA A 16 1.73 -0.21 9.56
CA ALA A 16 1.62 -1.51 10.23
C ALA A 16 0.23 -2.14 10.04
N LEU A 17 -0.85 -1.35 10.11
CA LEU A 17 -2.21 -1.82 9.83
C LEU A 17 -2.39 -2.23 8.37
N ALA A 18 -1.83 -1.47 7.42
CA ALA A 18 -1.87 -1.82 6.00
C ALA A 18 -1.16 -3.15 5.74
N ILE A 19 0.03 -3.33 6.31
CA ILE A 19 0.81 -4.57 6.26
C ILE A 19 -0.01 -5.72 6.87
N ALA A 20 -0.57 -5.53 8.07
CA ALA A 20 -1.37 -6.55 8.74
C ALA A 20 -2.54 -7.03 7.87
N HIS A 21 -3.31 -6.12 7.27
CA HIS A 21 -4.40 -6.50 6.37
C HIS A 21 -3.95 -7.32 5.15
N LEU A 22 -2.83 -6.94 4.54
CA LEU A 22 -2.25 -7.68 3.41
C LEU A 22 -1.82 -9.09 3.84
N LEU A 23 -1.18 -9.24 5.00
CA LEU A 23 -0.81 -10.55 5.54
C LEU A 23 -2.05 -11.38 5.91
N THR A 24 -3.07 -10.80 6.54
CA THR A 24 -4.31 -11.52 6.86
C THR A 24 -4.95 -12.07 5.60
N THR A 25 -5.04 -11.27 4.54
CA THR A 25 -5.58 -11.72 3.25
C THR A 25 -4.73 -12.84 2.66
N ALA A 26 -3.39 -12.75 2.74
CA ALA A 26 -2.51 -13.83 2.31
C ALA A 26 -2.78 -15.13 3.11
N CYS A 27 -2.96 -15.03 4.43
CA CYS A 27 -3.33 -16.16 5.28
C CYS A 27 -4.70 -16.75 4.91
N ASP A 28 -5.71 -15.92 4.65
CA ASP A 28 -7.05 -16.37 4.26
C ASP A 28 -7.01 -17.13 2.92
N ILE A 29 -6.19 -16.67 1.98
CA ILE A 29 -5.97 -17.35 0.69
C ILE A 29 -5.29 -18.71 0.91
N ILE A 30 -4.27 -18.77 1.77
CA ILE A 30 -3.57 -20.03 2.11
C ILE A 30 -4.52 -21.00 2.82
N GLY A 31 -5.37 -20.52 3.74
CA GLY A 31 -6.37 -21.34 4.43
C GLY A 31 -7.46 -21.86 3.49
N ALA A 32 -7.86 -21.07 2.49
CA ALA A 32 -8.84 -21.44 1.49
C ALA A 32 -8.23 -22.10 0.24
N TRP A 33 -6.94 -22.48 0.26
CA TRP A 33 -6.21 -23.04 -0.89
C TRP A 33 -6.97 -24.13 -1.68
N PRO A 34 -7.69 -25.08 -1.05
CA PRO A 34 -8.42 -26.11 -1.79
C PRO A 34 -9.65 -25.59 -2.57
N ARG A 35 -10.14 -24.39 -2.23
CA ARG A 35 -11.38 -23.79 -2.77
C ARG A 35 -11.11 -22.56 -3.65
N VAL A 36 -9.86 -22.16 -3.80
CA VAL A 36 -9.43 -20.95 -4.52
C VAL A 36 -9.01 -21.31 -5.94
N ARG A 37 -9.65 -20.70 -6.95
CA ARG A 37 -9.14 -20.74 -8.33
C ARG A 37 -7.97 -19.79 -8.45
N PHE A 38 -6.77 -20.35 -8.60
CA PHE A 38 -5.52 -19.61 -8.52
C PHE A 38 -5.39 -18.56 -9.63
N SER A 39 -5.15 -17.31 -9.26
CA SER A 39 -4.71 -16.27 -10.19
C SER A 39 -3.38 -15.71 -9.71
N TRP A 40 -2.29 -16.14 -10.37
CA TRP A 40 -0.93 -15.65 -10.13
C TRP A 40 -0.84 -14.12 -10.17
N LEU A 41 -1.67 -13.50 -11.01
CA LEU A 41 -1.70 -12.05 -11.16
C LEU A 41 -2.20 -11.33 -9.90
N ASN A 42 -3.24 -11.85 -9.22
CA ASN A 42 -3.71 -11.27 -7.95
C ASN A 42 -2.70 -11.44 -6.82
N VAL A 43 -2.08 -12.62 -6.73
CA VAL A 43 -1.04 -12.88 -5.74
C VAL A 43 0.15 -11.94 -5.94
N ALA A 44 0.60 -11.78 -7.19
CA ALA A 44 1.65 -10.81 -7.53
C ALA A 44 1.28 -9.37 -7.13
N TRP A 45 0.02 -8.95 -7.35
CA TRP A 45 -0.46 -7.63 -6.93
C TRP A 45 -0.48 -7.43 -5.41
N ILE A 46 -0.84 -8.46 -4.64
CA ILE A 46 -0.80 -8.41 -3.17
C ILE A 46 0.65 -8.24 -2.70
N PHE A 47 1.57 -9.05 -3.22
CA PHE A 47 3.00 -8.92 -2.90
C PHE A 47 3.56 -7.57 -3.32
N PHE A 48 3.24 -7.11 -4.53
CA PHE A 48 3.67 -5.81 -5.02
C PHE A 48 3.19 -4.68 -4.12
N SER A 49 1.93 -4.72 -3.67
CA SER A 49 1.37 -3.75 -2.75
C SER A 49 2.07 -3.80 -1.38
N LEU A 50 2.38 -5.00 -0.88
CA LEU A 50 3.12 -5.19 0.37
C LEU A 50 4.52 -4.56 0.29
N PHE A 51 5.27 -4.85 -0.78
CA PHE A 51 6.59 -4.26 -1.00
C PHE A 51 6.50 -2.74 -1.19
N GLY A 52 5.47 -2.23 -1.86
CA GLY A 52 5.25 -0.80 -2.02
C GLY A 52 5.03 -0.09 -0.67
N VAL A 53 4.21 -0.67 0.20
CA VAL A 53 3.99 -0.17 1.56
C VAL A 53 5.28 -0.20 2.38
N LEU A 54 6.05 -1.29 2.32
CA LEU A 54 7.35 -1.42 3.00
C LEU A 54 8.40 -0.43 2.48
N ALA A 55 8.48 -0.23 1.17
CA ALA A 55 9.43 0.69 0.55
C ALA A 55 9.15 2.15 0.97
N TRP A 56 7.88 2.56 0.94
CA TRP A 56 7.47 3.87 1.44
C TRP A 56 7.71 4.02 2.94
N TRP A 57 7.42 2.97 3.71
CA TRP A 57 7.66 2.95 5.15
C TRP A 57 9.14 3.15 5.47
N ILE A 58 10.04 2.39 4.84
CA ILE A 58 11.50 2.49 5.04
C ILE A 58 12.03 3.83 4.51
N GLY A 59 11.55 4.28 3.36
CA GLY A 59 11.97 5.55 2.76
C GLY A 59 11.68 6.76 3.65
N LEU A 60 10.59 6.71 4.41
CA LEU A 60 10.22 7.75 5.38
C LEU A 60 11.27 7.92 6.48
N TRP A 61 12.00 6.87 6.85
CA TRP A 61 13.03 6.91 7.90
C TRP A 61 14.31 7.63 7.46
N GLY A 62 14.57 7.67 6.15
CA GLY A 62 15.74 8.37 5.58
C GLY A 62 15.52 9.87 5.37
N MET A 63 14.29 10.36 5.55
CA MET A 63 13.94 11.76 5.37
C MET A 63 14.16 12.52 6.71
N GLY A 64 14.92 13.62 6.68
CA GLY A 64 15.41 14.29 7.89
C GLY A 64 14.35 14.93 8.80
N ASP A 65 14.74 15.28 10.03
CA ASP A 65 13.88 15.62 11.18
C ASP A 65 13.07 16.95 11.11
N LYS A 66 13.06 17.65 9.97
CA LYS A 66 12.42 18.97 9.83
C LYS A 66 11.54 19.04 8.59
N TRP A 67 10.29 18.63 8.72
CA TRP A 67 9.29 18.81 7.66
C TRP A 67 8.35 19.97 7.97
N PRO A 68 8.04 20.85 6.98
CA PRO A 68 6.90 21.74 7.09
C PRO A 68 5.60 20.93 7.22
N MET A 69 4.61 21.52 7.88
CA MET A 69 3.31 20.89 8.13
C MET A 69 2.60 20.41 6.84
N SER A 70 2.85 21.09 5.71
CA SER A 70 2.34 20.68 4.40
C SER A 70 2.87 19.33 3.94
N GLN A 71 4.16 19.06 4.11
CA GLN A 71 4.77 17.77 3.75
C GLN A 71 4.24 16.64 4.63
N VAL A 72 4.08 16.91 5.92
CA VAL A 72 3.46 15.95 6.86
C VAL A 72 2.04 15.56 6.40
N ALA A 73 1.22 16.54 6.02
CA ALA A 73 -0.13 16.28 5.52
C ALA A 73 -0.13 15.46 4.22
N ILE A 74 0.80 15.73 3.30
CA ILE A 74 0.96 14.98 2.05
C ILE A 74 1.35 13.53 2.33
N PHE A 75 2.34 13.29 3.18
CA PHE A 75 2.77 11.94 3.51
C PHE A 75 1.68 11.16 4.24
N PHE A 76 0.95 11.80 5.16
CA PHE A 76 -0.19 11.16 5.83
C PHE A 76 -1.29 10.79 4.84
N LEU A 77 -1.63 11.68 3.91
CA LEU A 77 -2.58 11.39 2.84
C LEU A 77 -2.10 10.21 1.98
N LEU A 78 -0.80 10.15 1.67
CA LEU A 78 -0.20 9.05 0.91
C LEU A 78 -0.28 7.73 1.68
N ALA A 79 0.01 7.73 2.99
CA ALA A 79 -0.16 6.55 3.85
C ALA A 79 -1.62 6.08 3.90
N ALA A 80 -2.59 7.00 3.96
CA ALA A 80 -4.01 6.69 3.92
C ALA A 80 -4.44 6.08 2.57
N ILE A 81 -3.93 6.60 1.45
CA ILE A 81 -4.19 6.04 0.12
C ILE A 81 -3.57 4.65 -0.02
N LEU A 82 -2.35 4.44 0.47
CA LEU A 82 -1.69 3.13 0.51
C LEU A 82 -2.51 2.12 1.34
N TYR A 83 -3.02 2.54 2.51
CA TYR A 83 -3.90 1.71 3.31
C TYR A 83 -5.20 1.37 2.56
N MET A 84 -5.82 2.35 1.91
CA MET A 84 -7.05 2.14 1.13
C MET A 84 -6.81 1.18 -0.03
N GLN A 85 -5.68 1.32 -0.72
CA GLN A 85 -5.27 0.43 -1.79
C GLN A 85 -5.01 -0.99 -1.28
N ALA A 86 -4.26 -1.13 -0.19
CA ALA A 86 -4.02 -2.41 0.45
C ALA A 86 -5.37 -3.11 0.73
N ARG A 87 -6.34 -2.38 1.28
CA ARG A 87 -7.67 -2.92 1.56
C ARG A 87 -8.52 -3.21 0.32
N LEU A 88 -8.35 -2.45 -0.77
CA LEU A 88 -9.02 -2.70 -2.06
C LEU A 88 -8.48 -3.94 -2.77
N VAL A 89 -7.19 -4.22 -2.62
CA VAL A 89 -6.52 -5.42 -3.15
C VAL A 89 -6.84 -6.65 -2.29
N CYS A 90 -7.17 -6.46 -1.02
CA CYS A 90 -7.59 -7.56 -0.14
C CYS A 90 -8.88 -8.23 -0.63
N LEU A 91 -8.76 -9.48 -1.07
CA LEU A 91 -9.89 -10.30 -1.45
C LEU A 91 -10.73 -10.61 -0.20
N ARG A 92 -12.01 -10.21 -0.17
CA ARG A 92 -12.93 -10.68 0.89
C ARG A 92 -13.29 -12.13 0.57
N VAL A 93 -12.58 -13.06 1.20
CA VAL A 93 -12.85 -14.50 1.12
C VAL A 93 -14.20 -14.78 1.81
N PRO A 94 -15.25 -15.24 1.09
CA PRO A 94 -16.50 -15.61 1.72
C PRO A 94 -16.32 -16.88 2.56
N GLU A 95 -16.94 -16.95 3.75
CA GLU A 95 -16.91 -18.14 4.62
C GLU A 95 -17.49 -19.39 3.92
N VAL A 96 -18.41 -19.19 2.96
CA VAL A 96 -19.07 -20.26 2.20
C VAL A 96 -19.11 -19.90 0.71
N GLY A 97 -18.43 -20.69 -0.13
CA GLY A 97 -18.46 -20.58 -1.60
C GLY A 97 -17.15 -21.00 -2.26
N VAL A 98 -17.15 -21.13 -3.59
CA VAL A 98 -15.91 -21.25 -4.37
C VAL A 98 -15.33 -19.85 -4.54
N VAL A 99 -14.04 -19.68 -4.21
CA VAL A 99 -13.36 -18.39 -4.32
C VAL A 99 -12.76 -18.28 -5.71
N ASP A 100 -13.52 -17.69 -6.63
CA ASP A 100 -13.03 -17.42 -7.99
C ASP A 100 -12.29 -16.08 -8.03
N MET A 101 -10.97 -16.12 -7.80
CA MET A 101 -10.10 -14.94 -7.88
C MET A 101 -10.06 -14.32 -9.27
N GLN A 102 -10.26 -15.12 -10.32
CA GLN A 102 -10.23 -14.65 -11.70
C GLN A 102 -11.42 -13.74 -11.98
N THR A 103 -12.61 -14.15 -11.54
CA THR A 103 -13.83 -13.36 -11.67
C THR A 103 -13.76 -12.08 -10.84
N PHE A 104 -13.15 -12.13 -9.64
CA PHE A 104 -12.88 -10.93 -8.85
C PHE A 104 -11.93 -9.96 -9.55
N HIS A 105 -10.83 -10.47 -10.14
CA HIS A 105 -9.88 -9.66 -10.92
C HIS A 105 -10.57 -8.99 -12.12
N THR A 106 -11.45 -9.69 -12.84
CA THR A 106 -12.15 -9.10 -14.00
C THR A 106 -13.15 -8.03 -13.58
N ARG A 107 -13.76 -8.15 -12.40
CA ARG A 107 -14.85 -7.25 -11.94
C ARG A 107 -14.34 -6.03 -11.18
N GLU A 108 -13.40 -6.24 -10.27
CA GLU A 108 -12.83 -5.20 -9.40
C GLU A 108 -11.46 -4.71 -9.89
N GLY A 109 -10.91 -5.37 -10.91
CA GLY A 109 -9.67 -5.06 -11.65
C GLY A 109 -9.39 -3.58 -11.81
N ARG A 110 -10.32 -2.93 -12.49
CA ARG A 110 -10.22 -1.52 -12.85
C ARG A 110 -10.10 -0.62 -11.63
N LYS A 111 -10.74 -0.95 -10.50
CA LYS A 111 -10.74 -0.05 -9.33
C LYS A 111 -9.38 -0.02 -8.64
N TYR A 112 -8.78 -1.18 -8.35
CA TYR A 112 -7.45 -1.19 -7.73
C TYR A 112 -6.35 -0.81 -8.73
N THR A 113 -6.48 -1.13 -10.02
CA THR A 113 -5.52 -0.68 -11.05
C THR A 113 -5.55 0.84 -11.23
N THR A 114 -6.73 1.46 -11.25
CA THR A 114 -6.85 2.94 -11.29
C THR A 114 -6.29 3.57 -10.02
N CYS A 115 -6.60 3.00 -8.84
CA CYS A 115 -6.04 3.48 -7.57
C CYS A 115 -4.51 3.37 -7.54
N TYR A 116 -3.97 2.28 -8.09
CA TYR A 116 -2.53 2.08 -8.26
C TYR A 116 -1.91 3.07 -9.23
N ALA A 117 -2.53 3.32 -10.39
CA ALA A 117 -2.03 4.30 -11.35
C ALA A 117 -1.96 5.72 -10.75
N LEU A 118 -2.97 6.10 -9.95
CA LEU A 118 -2.99 7.37 -9.23
C LEU A 118 -1.87 7.44 -8.18
N LEU A 119 -1.69 6.37 -7.40
CA LEU A 119 -0.63 6.28 -6.41
C LEU A 119 0.76 6.32 -7.06
N ALA A 120 0.95 5.60 -8.16
CA ALA A 120 2.20 5.58 -8.92
C ALA A 120 2.51 6.96 -9.50
N GLY A 121 1.52 7.65 -10.06
CA GLY A 121 1.67 9.03 -10.53
C GLY A 121 2.07 9.99 -9.41
N LEU A 122 1.39 9.93 -8.26
CA LEU A 122 1.71 10.75 -7.09
C LEU A 122 3.12 10.44 -6.55
N THR A 123 3.48 9.15 -6.48
CA THR A 123 4.81 8.70 -6.07
C THR A 123 5.89 9.21 -7.02
N PHE A 124 5.64 9.18 -8.33
CA PHE A 124 6.56 9.67 -9.34
C PHE A 124 6.78 11.18 -9.21
N VAL A 125 5.72 11.96 -9.01
CA VAL A 125 5.82 13.42 -8.78
C VAL A 125 6.62 13.72 -7.51
N ILE A 126 6.33 13.03 -6.39
CA ILE A 126 7.06 13.23 -5.14
C ILE A 126 8.54 12.84 -5.30
N ASN A 127 8.84 11.76 -6.02
CA ASN A 127 10.23 11.38 -6.29
C ASN A 127 10.95 12.40 -7.17
N LEU A 128 10.29 13.00 -8.17
CA LEU A 128 10.90 14.08 -8.96
C LEU A 128 11.18 15.32 -8.11
N ASP A 129 10.25 15.71 -7.24
CA ASP A 129 10.42 16.89 -6.39
C ASP A 129 11.51 16.69 -5.33
N TYR A 130 11.65 15.48 -4.77
CA TYR A 130 12.61 15.19 -3.69
C TYR A 130 13.98 14.66 -4.16
N PHE A 131 14.03 13.82 -5.20
CA PHE A 131 15.25 13.17 -5.70
C PHE A 131 15.72 13.72 -7.06
N GLY A 132 14.88 14.45 -7.79
CA GLY A 132 15.28 15.14 -9.03
C GLY A 132 16.10 16.42 -8.79
N GLN A 133 16.31 16.81 -7.53
CA GLN A 133 17.11 17.97 -7.14
C GLN A 133 18.50 17.58 -6.58
N GLU A 134 19.15 16.55 -7.11
CA GLU A 134 20.61 16.45 -6.92
C GLU A 134 21.28 17.55 -7.79
N PRO A 135 21.97 18.53 -7.19
CA PRO A 135 22.89 19.33 -7.97
C PRO A 135 24.05 18.42 -8.36
N GLU A 136 24.27 18.32 -9.66
CA GLU A 136 25.49 17.84 -10.30
C GLU A 136 26.71 18.27 -9.45
N LYS A 137 27.42 17.29 -8.89
CA LYS A 137 28.76 17.46 -8.32
C LYS A 137 29.72 16.55 -9.05
#